data_AF-K0NRE7-F1
#
_entry.id   AF-K0NRE7-F1
#
_cell.length_a   1.000
_cell.length_b   1.000
_cell.length_c   1.000
_cell.angle_alpha   90.00
_cell.angle_beta   90.00
_cell.angle_gamma   90.00
#
_symmetry.space_group_name_H-M   'P 1'
#
loop_
_entity.id
_entity.type
_entity.pdbx_description
1 polymer ?
#
loop_
_entity_poly.entity_id
_entity_poly.type
_entity_poly.pdbx_seq_one_letter_code
_entity_poly.pdbx_strand_id
1 'polypeptide(L)'
;MKGKILIMLAASLLLTGCSQGNKSTSSESATGSSKVSQKSSSSQKASSKSSSVKKSVSSSSTSASSSSASSKASGWNQTTSNAARLSTFNSEIKKQLGSVLLPSVTGLASDSGYLNVRYSGNSSSYKVYYSVGYTAKTLNDPSLSGQTPYLVLTKRTYASASAAQAAVENVQSKNNLQGLPTTNLGSGITAWTDAGAGQRYVTFNEGNWQFTVHGAAVNGEDAEATAKNLVALLNSYYLPAPDKGKGTFEVSVADGEIPQTLTWAKGSSLYKLQAHSTDTLIKTAASLK
;
A
#
# COMPACT_ATOMS: atom_id res chain seq x y z
N MET A 1 42.16 -26.14 -38.42
CA MET A 1 43.07 -26.86 -37.51
C MET A 1 42.26 -27.31 -36.31
N LYS A 2 42.44 -28.57 -35.92
CA LYS A 2 41.64 -29.30 -34.93
C LYS A 2 42.21 -29.06 -33.53
N GLY A 3 41.35 -28.98 -32.52
CA GLY A 3 41.74 -29.01 -31.11
C GLY A 3 40.57 -29.45 -30.24
N LYS A 4 40.37 -30.77 -30.14
CA LYS A 4 39.49 -31.40 -29.15
C LYS A 4 40.26 -31.48 -27.82
N ILE A 5 39.66 -31.05 -26.71
CA ILE A 5 40.11 -31.42 -25.38
C ILE A 5 39.00 -32.25 -24.72
N LEU A 6 39.36 -33.51 -24.50
CA LEU A 6 38.64 -34.54 -23.78
C LEU A 6 39.15 -34.49 -22.33
N ILE A 7 38.26 -34.36 -21.34
CA ILE A 7 38.61 -34.61 -19.94
C ILE A 7 37.62 -35.64 -19.40
N MET A 8 38.16 -36.85 -19.22
CA MET A 8 37.63 -37.94 -18.42
C MET A 8 38.60 -38.10 -17.24
N LEU A 9 38.12 -37.99 -16.01
CA LEU A 9 38.65 -38.80 -14.91
C LEU A 9 37.65 -38.88 -13.76
N ALA A 10 37.34 -40.12 -13.40
CA ALA A 10 36.52 -40.53 -12.27
C ALA A 10 37.34 -40.55 -10.96
N ALA A 11 36.66 -40.44 -9.81
CA ALA A 11 36.96 -41.22 -8.61
C ALA A 11 35.86 -41.06 -7.56
N SER A 12 35.24 -42.18 -7.21
CA SER A 12 34.29 -42.37 -6.12
C SER A 12 34.97 -42.32 -4.76
N LEU A 13 34.30 -41.77 -3.74
CA LEU A 13 34.58 -42.05 -2.33
C LEU A 13 33.29 -42.52 -1.66
N LEU A 14 33.37 -43.73 -1.10
CA LEU A 14 32.38 -44.39 -0.27
C LEU A 14 32.46 -43.84 1.16
N LEU A 15 31.33 -43.59 1.81
CA LEU A 15 31.23 -43.58 3.27
C LEU A 15 30.09 -44.51 3.69
N THR A 16 30.42 -45.47 4.55
CA THR A 16 29.52 -46.44 5.17
C THR A 16 29.51 -46.26 6.69
N GLY A 17 28.31 -46.41 7.27
CA GLY A 17 28.02 -46.81 8.67
C GLY A 17 28.20 -45.75 9.75
N CYS A 18 27.54 -45.78 10.91
CA CYS A 18 26.35 -46.47 11.43
C CYS A 18 26.18 -45.93 12.86
N SER A 19 24.97 -45.56 13.32
CA SER A 19 24.68 -45.62 14.75
C SER A 19 23.21 -45.97 15.00
N GLN A 20 23.03 -47.11 15.64
CA GLN A 20 21.80 -47.76 16.08
C GLN A 20 21.47 -47.33 17.52
N GLY A 21 20.18 -47.29 17.88
CA GLY A 21 19.75 -47.56 19.26
C GLY A 21 18.78 -46.57 19.88
N ASN A 22 17.56 -47.03 20.10
CA ASN A 22 16.36 -46.35 20.57
C ASN A 22 15.95 -46.87 21.97
N LYS A 23 15.10 -46.10 22.68
CA LYS A 23 14.26 -46.44 23.86
C LYS A 23 14.97 -46.69 25.20
N SER A 24 14.44 -46.34 26.39
CA SER A 24 13.09 -45.96 26.87
C SER A 24 13.20 -45.51 28.35
N THR A 25 12.47 -44.49 28.85
CA THR A 25 11.21 -44.58 29.70
C THR A 25 11.52 -44.88 31.20
N SER A 26 10.96 -44.30 32.28
CA SER A 26 9.79 -43.42 32.58
C SER A 26 9.71 -43.05 34.09
N SER A 27 8.80 -42.10 34.40
CA SER A 27 7.94 -41.86 35.59
C SER A 27 8.58 -41.37 36.92
N GLU A 28 7.95 -40.53 37.77
CA GLU A 28 6.53 -40.38 38.12
C GLU A 28 6.19 -39.01 38.80
N SER A 29 4.93 -38.57 38.64
CA SER A 29 4.01 -37.84 39.54
C SER A 29 4.43 -36.66 40.45
N ALA A 30 3.69 -35.54 40.40
CA ALA A 30 2.71 -35.15 41.44
C ALA A 30 2.14 -33.70 41.28
N THR A 31 0.81 -33.60 41.37
CA THR A 31 -0.01 -32.58 42.06
C THR A 31 0.13 -31.07 41.76
N GLY A 32 -1.02 -30.43 41.47
CA GLY A 32 -1.15 -28.98 41.59
C GLY A 32 -2.44 -28.39 41.02
N SER A 33 -3.60 -28.72 41.60
CA SER A 33 -4.87 -28.02 41.35
C SER A 33 -4.90 -26.71 42.14
N SER A 34 -5.30 -25.60 41.53
CA SER A 34 -6.09 -24.58 42.23
C SER A 34 -6.89 -23.70 41.27
N LYS A 35 -8.19 -23.79 41.50
CA LYS A 35 -9.30 -22.99 41.01
C LYS A 35 -9.52 -21.85 41.99
N VAL A 36 -9.57 -20.60 41.55
CA VAL A 36 -10.32 -19.53 42.24
C VAL A 36 -11.01 -18.65 41.19
N SER A 37 -12.33 -18.57 41.35
CA SER A 37 -13.22 -17.59 40.74
C SER A 37 -13.69 -16.61 41.82
N GLN A 38 -14.33 -15.52 41.35
CA GLN A 38 -15.27 -14.63 42.07
C GLN A 38 -14.66 -13.35 42.68
N LYS A 39 -15.04 -12.17 42.16
CA LYS A 39 -16.20 -11.32 42.56
C LYS A 39 -15.65 -10.18 43.46
N SER A 40 -15.93 -8.89 43.27
CA SER A 40 -17.22 -8.21 43.29
C SER A 40 -17.05 -6.71 42.99
N SER A 41 -18.11 -6.07 42.44
CA SER A 41 -18.76 -4.80 42.88
C SER A 41 -17.94 -3.49 42.97
N SER A 42 -18.43 -2.27 42.76
CA SER A 42 -19.71 -1.67 42.32
C SER A 42 -19.60 -0.15 42.52
N SER A 43 -20.31 0.64 41.69
CA SER A 43 -20.86 2.00 41.97
C SER A 43 -19.85 3.17 42.13
N GLN A 44 -20.08 4.44 41.76
CA GLN A 44 -21.24 5.36 41.74
C GLN A 44 -20.98 6.47 40.68
N LYS A 45 -21.90 6.90 39.79
CA LYS A 45 -23.06 7.83 39.86
C LYS A 45 -22.76 9.34 40.10
N ALA A 46 -23.34 10.17 39.20
CA ALA A 46 -23.92 11.53 39.34
C ALA A 46 -23.03 12.77 39.07
N SER A 47 -23.29 13.48 37.94
CA SER A 47 -24.02 14.78 37.82
C SER A 47 -23.07 15.99 37.97
N SER A 48 -23.19 17.17 37.37
CA SER A 48 -24.08 17.95 36.50
C SER A 48 -23.21 19.17 36.06
N LYS A 49 -23.38 19.90 34.95
CA LYS A 49 -24.30 21.04 34.76
C LYS A 49 -23.74 21.92 33.63
N SER A 50 -24.65 22.57 32.92
CA SER A 50 -24.59 23.53 31.82
C SER A 50 -23.58 24.70 31.89
N SER A 51 -23.16 25.21 30.72
CA SER A 51 -23.46 26.59 30.31
C SER A 51 -23.19 26.85 28.82
N SER A 52 -24.25 27.24 28.12
CA SER A 52 -24.28 27.89 26.81
C SER A 52 -23.89 29.37 26.91
N VAL A 53 -23.09 29.90 25.98
CA VAL A 53 -23.22 31.29 25.50
C VAL A 53 -22.78 31.39 24.04
N LYS A 54 -23.72 31.80 23.17
CA LYS A 54 -23.44 32.34 21.83
C LYS A 54 -23.01 33.80 21.97
N LYS A 55 -22.10 34.27 21.11
CA LYS A 55 -22.07 35.69 20.71
C LYS A 55 -21.66 35.85 19.25
N SER A 56 -22.64 36.19 18.44
CA SER A 56 -22.51 36.85 17.14
C SER A 56 -22.19 38.33 17.36
N VAL A 57 -21.29 38.90 16.55
CA VAL A 57 -21.41 40.31 16.15
C VAL A 57 -20.95 40.45 14.70
N SER A 58 -21.83 41.04 13.92
CA SER A 58 -21.66 41.50 12.55
C SER A 58 -21.17 42.94 12.55
N SER A 59 -20.30 43.29 11.61
CA SER A 59 -20.09 44.67 11.19
C SER A 59 -19.66 44.72 9.71
N SER A 60 -20.60 45.13 8.86
CA SER A 60 -20.40 45.92 7.64
C SER A 60 -19.55 47.17 7.95
N SER A 61 -18.84 47.87 7.06
CA SER A 61 -18.72 47.96 5.60
C SER A 61 -17.64 49.03 5.36
N THR A 62 -16.77 48.89 4.35
CA THR A 62 -16.35 50.06 3.54
C THR A 62 -15.62 49.59 2.30
N SER A 63 -16.25 49.84 1.16
CA SER A 63 -15.67 49.80 -0.17
C SER A 63 -14.71 50.97 -0.33
N ALA A 64 -13.46 50.70 -0.72
CA ALA A 64 -12.58 51.68 -1.32
C ALA A 64 -11.97 51.05 -2.58
N SER A 65 -12.51 51.47 -3.71
CA SER A 65 -11.97 51.27 -5.04
C SER A 65 -10.66 52.04 -5.19
N SER A 66 -9.58 51.34 -5.52
CA SER A 66 -8.42 51.95 -6.18
C SER A 66 -7.97 51.02 -7.31
N SER A 67 -8.26 51.47 -8.52
CA SER A 67 -7.74 50.96 -9.77
C SER A 67 -6.22 51.11 -9.83
N SER A 68 -5.52 50.00 -10.04
CA SER A 68 -4.18 50.02 -10.63
C SER A 68 -3.99 48.75 -11.43
N ALA A 69 -4.25 48.86 -12.74
CA ALA A 69 -3.79 47.92 -13.72
C ALA A 69 -2.26 48.00 -13.77
N SER A 70 -1.59 46.92 -13.36
CA SER A 70 -0.23 46.63 -13.78
C SER A 70 0.01 45.14 -13.68
N SER A 71 0.28 44.56 -14.85
CA SER A 71 0.82 43.23 -15.10
C SER A 71 1.76 42.73 -13.99
N LYS A 72 1.42 41.59 -13.36
CA LYS A 72 2.37 40.82 -12.56
C LYS A 72 2.07 39.34 -12.71
N ALA A 73 3.11 38.61 -13.10
CA ALA A 73 3.21 37.17 -12.99
C ALA A 73 2.67 36.71 -11.63
N SER A 74 1.86 35.66 -11.64
CA SER A 74 1.29 35.04 -10.44
C SER A 74 2.40 34.41 -9.61
N GLY A 75 3.02 35.24 -8.77
CA GLY A 75 3.89 34.83 -7.69
C GLY A 75 3.07 34.12 -6.63
N TRP A 76 3.26 32.80 -6.55
CA TRP A 76 2.74 32.01 -5.44
C TRP A 76 3.53 32.39 -4.18
N ASN A 77 2.88 33.04 -3.22
CA ASN A 77 3.37 33.14 -1.85
C ASN A 77 2.25 32.79 -0.86
N GLN A 78 2.66 32.15 0.26
CA GLN A 78 1.89 31.63 1.41
C GLN A 78 1.24 30.23 1.35
N THR A 79 1.83 29.34 2.18
CA THR A 79 1.22 28.25 2.99
C THR A 79 -0.06 27.59 2.46
N THR A 80 -0.02 27.05 1.25
CA THR A 80 -1.11 26.23 0.72
C THR A 80 -0.97 24.79 1.21
N SER A 81 -2.04 24.22 1.79
CA SER A 81 -2.03 22.82 2.27
C SER A 81 -1.73 21.84 1.14
N ASN A 82 -1.20 20.66 1.47
CA ASN A 82 -0.88 19.64 0.47
C ASN A 82 -2.12 19.16 -0.29
N ALA A 83 -3.31 19.17 0.34
CA ALA A 83 -4.58 18.89 -0.33
C ALA A 83 -4.90 19.92 -1.42
N ALA A 84 -4.73 21.21 -1.14
CA ALA A 84 -4.97 22.27 -2.12
C ALA A 84 -3.91 22.26 -3.25
N ARG A 85 -2.65 21.95 -2.91
CA ARG A 85 -1.59 21.73 -3.92
C ARG A 85 -1.92 20.54 -4.82
N LEU A 86 -2.37 19.41 -4.27
CA LEU A 86 -2.77 18.23 -5.03
C LEU A 86 -3.90 18.56 -6.01
N SER A 87 -4.91 19.31 -5.56
CA SER A 87 -6.01 19.74 -6.43
C SER A 87 -5.50 20.61 -7.59
N THR A 88 -4.58 21.53 -7.31
CA THR A 88 -3.95 22.39 -8.34
C THR A 88 -3.19 21.55 -9.36
N PHE A 89 -2.30 20.66 -8.91
CA PHE A 89 -1.55 19.78 -9.81
C PHE A 89 -2.45 18.86 -10.62
N ASN A 90 -3.50 18.30 -10.00
CA ASN A 90 -4.46 17.46 -10.71
C ASN A 90 -5.19 18.22 -11.81
N SER A 91 -5.55 19.49 -11.57
CA SER A 91 -6.16 20.35 -12.59
C SER A 91 -5.20 20.57 -13.77
N GLU A 92 -3.94 20.89 -13.48
CA GLU A 92 -2.91 21.10 -14.51
C GLU A 92 -2.62 19.83 -15.32
N ILE A 93 -2.50 18.67 -14.66
CA ILE A 93 -2.30 17.39 -15.35
C ILE A 93 -3.52 17.05 -16.21
N LYS A 94 -4.75 17.25 -15.72
CA LYS A 94 -5.97 16.97 -16.50
C LYS A 94 -6.13 17.92 -17.69
N LYS A 95 -5.61 19.15 -17.65
CA LYS A 95 -5.54 20.04 -18.83
C LYS A 95 -4.66 19.47 -19.94
N GLN A 96 -3.60 18.74 -19.58
CA GLN A 96 -2.62 18.19 -20.52
C GLN A 96 -2.98 16.78 -20.99
N LEU A 97 -3.54 15.95 -20.11
CA LEU A 97 -3.83 14.53 -20.35
C LEU A 97 -5.31 14.23 -20.60
N GLY A 98 -6.20 15.21 -20.39
CA GLY A 98 -7.64 15.03 -20.46
C GLY A 98 -8.20 14.26 -19.26
N SER A 99 -9.21 13.43 -19.50
CA SER A 99 -9.89 12.65 -18.47
C SER A 99 -9.05 11.45 -18.03
N VAL A 100 -8.10 11.69 -17.12
CA VAL A 100 -7.25 10.66 -16.49
C VAL A 100 -7.58 10.47 -15.02
N LEU A 101 -7.38 9.25 -14.51
CA LEU A 101 -7.52 8.94 -13.08
C LEU A 101 -6.32 9.49 -12.31
N LEU A 102 -6.58 10.29 -11.29
CA LEU A 102 -5.57 10.81 -10.35
C LEU A 102 -6.08 10.69 -8.91
N PRO A 103 -5.19 10.50 -7.91
CA PRO A 103 -5.57 10.48 -6.51
C PRO A 103 -6.12 11.84 -6.11
N SER A 104 -7.19 11.86 -5.32
CA SER A 104 -7.79 13.10 -4.82
C SER A 104 -7.44 13.42 -3.38
N VAL A 105 -6.75 12.50 -2.70
CA VAL A 105 -6.12 12.71 -1.39
C VAL A 105 -4.64 12.41 -1.47
N THR A 106 -3.84 12.98 -0.58
CA THR A 106 -2.37 12.77 -0.56
C THR A 106 -1.99 11.38 -0.07
N GLY A 107 -2.83 10.78 0.79
CA GLY A 107 -2.57 9.51 1.47
C GLY A 107 -1.55 9.60 2.62
N LEU A 108 -0.93 10.75 2.82
CA LEU A 108 0.07 10.96 3.85
C LEU A 108 -0.58 11.01 5.23
N ALA A 109 0.10 10.46 6.23
CA ALA A 109 -0.34 10.51 7.64
C ALA A 109 -0.20 11.92 8.25
N SER A 110 0.71 12.74 7.69
CA SER A 110 0.94 14.12 8.10
C SER A 110 1.12 15.03 6.89
N ASP A 111 0.88 16.32 7.09
CA ASP A 111 1.12 17.35 6.07
C ASP A 111 2.52 17.98 6.20
N SER A 112 3.53 17.21 6.63
CA SER A 112 4.90 17.72 6.74
C SER A 112 5.51 17.96 5.35
N GLY A 113 6.13 19.14 5.18
CA GLY A 113 6.70 19.57 3.90
C GLY A 113 5.64 19.91 2.85
N TYR A 114 6.12 20.18 1.63
CA TYR A 114 5.32 20.55 0.48
C TYR A 114 5.24 19.40 -0.52
N LEU A 115 4.02 19.05 -0.89
CA LEU A 115 3.74 18.17 -2.01
C LEU A 115 4.29 18.78 -3.29
N ASN A 116 5.04 17.98 -4.02
CA ASN A 116 5.55 18.26 -5.35
C ASN A 116 5.17 17.11 -6.27
N VAL A 117 4.86 17.45 -7.53
CA VAL A 117 4.37 16.47 -8.50
C VAL A 117 5.13 16.65 -9.80
N ARG A 118 5.53 15.52 -10.39
CA ARG A 118 5.95 15.47 -11.79
C ARG A 118 5.25 14.34 -12.52
N TYR A 119 5.01 14.50 -13.81
CA TYR A 119 4.45 13.48 -14.66
C TYR A 119 5.15 13.45 -16.02
N SER A 120 5.00 12.33 -16.71
CA SER A 120 5.43 12.17 -18.09
C SER A 120 4.47 11.28 -18.86
N GLY A 121 4.53 11.37 -20.19
CA GLY A 121 3.69 10.59 -21.09
C GLY A 121 2.44 11.35 -21.56
N ASN A 122 1.42 10.59 -21.94
CA ASN A 122 0.18 11.09 -22.54
C ASN A 122 -1.05 10.32 -21.98
N SER A 123 -2.24 10.66 -22.46
CA SER A 123 -3.50 10.07 -22.00
C SER A 123 -3.54 8.53 -22.13
N SER A 124 -2.86 7.96 -23.12
CA SER A 124 -2.77 6.50 -23.34
C SER A 124 -1.75 5.82 -22.43
N SER A 125 -0.64 6.49 -22.11
CA SER A 125 0.42 5.95 -21.25
C SER A 125 1.07 7.08 -20.47
N TYR A 126 0.87 7.12 -19.15
CA TYR A 126 1.42 8.15 -18.28
C TYR A 126 2.00 7.57 -16.99
N LYS A 127 2.91 8.33 -16.39
CA LYS A 127 3.40 8.09 -15.04
C LYS A 127 3.41 9.40 -14.26
N VAL A 128 2.85 9.39 -13.06
CA VAL A 128 2.82 10.52 -12.13
C VAL A 128 3.57 10.13 -10.87
N TYR A 129 4.45 11.01 -10.42
CA TYR A 129 5.30 10.86 -9.27
C TYR A 129 4.93 11.94 -8.26
N TYR A 130 4.68 11.55 -7.02
CA TYR A 130 4.36 12.44 -5.92
C TYR A 130 5.48 12.36 -4.90
N SER A 131 6.07 13.50 -4.54
CA SER A 131 7.12 13.63 -3.54
C SER A 131 6.78 14.72 -2.53
N VAL A 132 7.42 14.68 -1.37
CA VAL A 132 7.36 15.76 -0.38
C VAL A 132 8.75 16.35 -0.19
N GLY A 133 8.85 17.68 -0.06
CA GLY A 133 10.12 18.36 0.16
C GLY A 133 9.96 19.66 0.93
N TYR A 134 11.08 20.24 1.36
CA TYR A 134 11.08 21.48 2.15
C TYR A 134 10.70 22.74 1.35
N THR A 135 10.66 22.64 0.02
CA THR A 135 10.29 23.74 -0.86
C THR A 135 9.13 23.35 -1.75
N ALA A 136 8.16 24.26 -1.87
CA ALA A 136 7.09 24.18 -2.84
C ALA A 136 7.67 24.42 -4.25
N LYS A 137 7.45 23.45 -5.15
CA LYS A 137 7.82 23.53 -6.56
C LYS A 137 6.58 23.58 -7.46
N THR A 138 6.77 24.03 -8.69
CA THR A 138 5.74 23.95 -9.73
C THR A 138 5.66 22.53 -10.31
N LEU A 139 4.58 22.22 -11.04
CA LEU A 139 4.45 20.95 -11.73
C LEU A 139 5.64 20.75 -12.68
N ASN A 140 6.23 19.55 -12.66
CA ASN A 140 7.37 19.18 -13.51
C ASN A 140 8.62 20.07 -13.34
N ASP A 141 8.81 20.71 -12.18
CA ASP A 141 10.06 21.43 -11.91
C ASP A 141 11.28 20.48 -12.11
N PRO A 142 12.31 20.89 -12.89
CA PRO A 142 13.44 20.02 -13.23
C PRO A 142 14.18 19.44 -12.01
N SER A 143 14.15 20.14 -10.87
CA SER A 143 14.77 19.68 -9.62
C SER A 143 14.08 18.46 -8.99
N LEU A 144 12.87 18.10 -9.45
CA LEU A 144 12.12 16.93 -8.97
C LEU A 144 12.63 15.60 -9.55
N SER A 145 13.52 15.62 -10.54
CA SER A 145 14.07 14.42 -11.18
C SER A 145 14.85 13.52 -10.23
N GLY A 146 15.54 14.10 -9.25
CA GLY A 146 16.31 13.39 -8.22
C GLY A 146 15.57 13.10 -6.91
N GLN A 147 14.29 13.46 -6.80
CA GLN A 147 13.52 13.20 -5.57
C GLN A 147 12.95 11.79 -5.56
N THR A 148 13.03 11.15 -4.39
CA THR A 148 12.36 9.86 -4.14
C THR A 148 10.85 10.11 -3.98
N PRO A 149 10.01 9.55 -4.87
CA PRO A 149 8.57 9.68 -4.76
C PRO A 149 8.05 8.79 -3.64
N TYR A 150 7.07 9.29 -2.88
CA TYR A 150 6.35 8.48 -1.90
C TYR A 150 5.19 7.68 -2.52
N LEU A 151 4.71 8.14 -3.67
CA LEU A 151 3.63 7.53 -4.44
C LEU A 151 3.96 7.64 -5.94
N VAL A 152 3.73 6.56 -6.68
CA VAL A 152 3.86 6.53 -8.14
C VAL A 152 2.62 5.90 -8.75
N LEU A 153 1.92 6.65 -9.61
CA LEU A 153 0.80 6.14 -10.41
C LEU A 153 1.27 5.97 -11.85
N THR A 154 1.09 4.78 -12.40
CA THR A 154 1.36 4.46 -13.81
C THR A 154 0.08 3.97 -14.46
N LYS A 155 -0.13 4.35 -15.72
CA LYS A 155 -1.19 3.83 -16.56
C LYS A 155 -0.63 3.49 -17.93
N ARG A 156 -1.10 2.38 -18.50
CA ARG A 156 -0.83 1.99 -19.89
C ARG A 156 -2.10 1.43 -20.54
N THR A 157 -2.43 1.91 -21.74
CA THR A 157 -3.47 1.32 -22.59
C THR A 157 -2.89 0.23 -23.46
N TYR A 158 -3.62 -0.89 -23.53
CA TYR A 158 -3.36 -2.05 -24.37
C TYR A 158 -4.32 -2.08 -25.55
N ALA A 159 -4.04 -2.96 -26.51
CA ALA A 159 -4.90 -3.18 -27.67
C ALA A 159 -6.28 -3.74 -27.29
N SER A 160 -6.41 -4.44 -26.16
CA SER A 160 -7.66 -5.05 -25.71
C SER A 160 -7.75 -5.19 -24.19
N ALA A 161 -8.95 -5.43 -23.68
CA ALA A 161 -9.17 -5.72 -22.27
C ALA A 161 -8.48 -7.01 -21.81
N SER A 162 -8.55 -8.07 -22.62
CA SER A 162 -7.86 -9.33 -22.35
C SER A 162 -6.34 -9.15 -22.25
N ALA A 163 -5.74 -8.30 -23.10
CA ALA A 163 -4.31 -8.01 -23.04
C ALA A 163 -3.93 -7.23 -21.77
N ALA A 164 -4.76 -6.29 -21.33
CA ALA A 164 -4.55 -5.59 -20.06
C ALA A 164 -4.68 -6.54 -18.86
N GLN A 165 -5.69 -7.41 -18.84
CA GLN A 165 -5.89 -8.41 -17.78
C GLN A 165 -4.75 -9.44 -17.72
N ALA A 166 -4.23 -9.87 -18.89
CA ALA A 166 -3.08 -10.76 -18.96
C ALA A 166 -1.82 -10.12 -18.36
N ALA A 167 -1.67 -8.81 -18.48
CA ALA A 167 -0.56 -8.06 -17.88
C ALA A 167 -0.67 -7.87 -16.35
N VAL A 168 -1.78 -8.26 -15.73
CA VAL A 168 -1.86 -8.45 -14.28
C VAL A 168 -1.25 -9.83 -13.96
N GLU A 169 0.08 -9.86 -13.93
CA GLU A 169 0.91 -11.05 -13.75
C GLU A 169 0.80 -11.66 -12.34
N ASN A 170 1.15 -12.94 -12.20
CA ASN A 170 1.32 -13.64 -10.92
C ASN A 170 0.09 -13.62 -9.99
N VAL A 171 -1.11 -13.57 -10.55
CA VAL A 171 -2.35 -13.87 -9.80
C VAL A 171 -2.48 -15.39 -9.75
N GLN A 172 -2.40 -15.95 -8.55
CA GLN A 172 -2.50 -17.39 -8.30
C GLN A 172 -3.94 -17.87 -8.55
N SER A 173 -4.08 -18.96 -9.30
CA SER A 173 -5.37 -19.63 -9.44
C SER A 173 -5.79 -20.24 -8.10
N LYS A 174 -7.10 -20.41 -7.87
CA LYS A 174 -7.57 -21.11 -6.66
C LYS A 174 -6.95 -22.49 -6.49
N ASN A 175 -6.70 -23.20 -7.59
CA ASN A 175 -6.05 -24.53 -7.56
C ASN A 175 -4.61 -24.47 -7.04
N ASN A 176 -3.88 -23.38 -7.32
CA ASN A 176 -2.52 -23.21 -6.80
C ASN A 176 -2.49 -22.93 -5.29
N LEU A 177 -3.62 -22.49 -4.71
CA LEU A 177 -3.76 -22.22 -3.28
C LEU A 177 -4.35 -23.42 -2.52
N GLN A 178 -4.86 -24.43 -3.22
CA GLN A 178 -5.44 -25.61 -2.59
C GLN A 178 -4.37 -26.39 -1.82
N GLY A 179 -4.72 -26.87 -0.63
CA GLY A 179 -3.83 -27.62 0.25
C GLY A 179 -2.93 -26.76 1.14
N LEU A 180 -2.85 -25.43 0.92
CA LEU A 180 -2.16 -24.53 1.84
C LEU A 180 -2.97 -24.37 3.14
N PRO A 181 -2.29 -24.20 4.30
CA PRO A 181 -2.93 -23.77 5.54
C PRO A 181 -3.79 -22.53 5.32
N THR A 182 -4.92 -22.47 6.02
CA THR A 182 -5.84 -21.32 5.92
C THR A 182 -6.03 -20.64 7.26
N THR A 183 -6.20 -19.32 7.22
CA THR A 183 -6.53 -18.51 8.40
C THR A 183 -7.68 -17.57 8.08
N ASN A 184 -8.55 -17.32 9.06
CA ASN A 184 -9.60 -16.31 8.97
C ASN A 184 -9.03 -14.92 9.27
N LEU A 185 -9.14 -13.99 8.33
CA LEU A 185 -8.69 -12.60 8.48
C LEU A 185 -9.76 -11.67 9.08
N GLY A 186 -10.95 -12.19 9.35
CA GLY A 186 -12.14 -11.43 9.72
C GLY A 186 -13.00 -11.07 8.50
N SER A 187 -14.20 -10.52 8.75
CA SER A 187 -15.13 -10.05 7.69
C SER A 187 -15.53 -11.11 6.65
N GLY A 188 -15.44 -12.40 7.01
CA GLY A 188 -15.71 -13.51 6.09
C GLY A 188 -14.59 -13.77 5.07
N ILE A 189 -13.41 -13.17 5.25
CA ILE A 189 -12.26 -13.35 4.37
C ILE A 189 -11.36 -14.47 4.92
N THR A 190 -11.14 -15.49 4.09
CA THR A 190 -10.19 -16.57 4.35
C THR A 190 -8.92 -16.33 3.54
N ALA A 191 -7.78 -16.42 4.20
CA ALA A 191 -6.47 -16.39 3.57
C ALA A 191 -5.84 -17.78 3.51
N TRP A 192 -4.90 -17.93 2.57
CA TRP A 192 -4.00 -19.06 2.42
C TRP A 192 -2.59 -18.62 2.78
N THR A 193 -1.89 -19.43 3.56
CA THR A 193 -0.53 -19.13 4.03
C THR A 193 0.45 -20.13 3.43
N ASP A 194 1.39 -19.63 2.65
CA ASP A 194 2.57 -20.37 2.20
C ASP A 194 3.77 -19.95 3.06
N ALA A 195 4.49 -20.91 3.62
CA ALA A 195 5.62 -20.65 4.51
C ALA A 195 6.76 -21.63 4.23
N GLY A 196 7.97 -21.10 4.03
CA GLY A 196 9.14 -21.90 3.70
C GLY A 196 10.41 -21.06 3.69
N ALA A 197 11.56 -21.68 3.97
CA ALA A 197 12.89 -21.04 3.94
C ALA A 197 12.97 -19.70 4.72
N GLY A 198 12.22 -19.58 5.81
CA GLY A 198 12.19 -18.36 6.63
C GLY A 198 11.31 -17.22 6.11
N GLN A 199 10.54 -17.44 5.04
CA GLN A 199 9.60 -16.50 4.46
C GLN A 199 8.16 -16.94 4.74
N ARG A 200 7.24 -15.99 4.74
CA ARG A 200 5.79 -16.23 4.85
C ARG A 200 5.02 -15.34 3.89
N TYR A 201 4.13 -15.94 3.12
CA TYR A 201 3.22 -15.27 2.20
C TYR A 201 1.79 -15.58 2.61
N VAL A 202 1.00 -14.54 2.89
CA VAL A 202 -0.42 -14.63 3.19
C VAL A 202 -1.20 -14.06 2.01
N THR A 203 -1.88 -14.94 1.28
CA THR A 203 -2.66 -14.58 0.09
C THR A 203 -4.16 -14.68 0.40
N PHE A 204 -4.95 -13.69 -0.02
CA PHE A 204 -6.41 -13.74 0.06
C PHE A 204 -7.05 -13.03 -1.13
N ASN A 205 -8.36 -13.24 -1.33
CA ASN A 205 -9.11 -12.60 -2.41
C ASN A 205 -10.25 -11.75 -1.83
N GLU A 206 -10.53 -10.62 -2.48
CA GLU A 206 -11.70 -9.78 -2.22
C GLU A 206 -12.24 -9.23 -3.54
N GLY A 207 -13.45 -9.66 -3.93
CA GLY A 207 -14.00 -9.38 -5.26
C GLY A 207 -13.05 -9.88 -6.37
N ASN A 208 -12.70 -8.98 -7.30
CA ASN A 208 -11.76 -9.26 -8.40
C ASN A 208 -10.30 -8.95 -8.06
N TRP A 209 -10.00 -8.70 -6.77
CA TRP A 209 -8.65 -8.51 -6.27
C TRP A 209 -8.11 -9.78 -5.63
N GLN A 210 -6.82 -10.04 -5.87
CA GLN A 210 -6.01 -10.92 -5.05
C GLN A 210 -4.91 -10.12 -4.36
N PHE A 211 -4.76 -10.32 -3.06
CA PHE A 211 -3.76 -9.64 -2.24
C PHE A 211 -2.78 -10.66 -1.69
N THR A 212 -1.50 -10.31 -1.67
CA THR A 212 -0.45 -11.10 -1.03
C THR A 212 0.35 -10.20 -0.10
N VAL A 213 0.48 -10.61 1.16
CA VAL A 213 1.37 -9.99 2.14
C VAL A 213 2.57 -10.90 2.34
N HIS A 214 3.76 -10.36 2.13
CA HIS A 214 5.02 -11.04 2.38
C HIS A 214 5.67 -10.52 3.66
N GLY A 215 6.23 -11.43 4.45
CA GLY A 215 7.06 -11.11 5.61
C GLY A 215 8.15 -12.15 5.85
N ALA A 216 9.31 -11.69 6.27
CA ALA A 216 10.44 -12.51 6.67
C ALA A 216 10.22 -13.06 8.08
N ALA A 217 9.70 -14.29 8.18
CA ALA A 217 9.49 -14.98 9.46
C ALA A 217 10.79 -15.12 10.28
N VAL A 218 11.95 -15.21 9.63
CA VAL A 218 13.28 -15.21 10.27
C VAL A 218 13.58 -13.91 11.03
N ASN A 219 12.96 -12.81 10.63
CA ASN A 219 13.08 -11.51 11.28
C ASN A 219 11.94 -11.27 12.30
N GLY A 220 11.09 -12.27 12.56
CA GLY A 220 9.94 -12.15 13.44
C GLY A 220 8.77 -11.35 12.83
N GLU A 221 8.75 -11.17 11.50
CA GLU A 221 7.70 -10.41 10.83
C GLU A 221 6.37 -11.17 10.79
N ASP A 222 5.28 -10.46 11.06
CA ASP A 222 3.92 -11.01 11.09
C ASP A 222 3.11 -10.57 9.87
N ALA A 223 3.17 -11.40 8.82
CA ALA A 223 2.38 -11.21 7.60
C ALA A 223 0.86 -11.39 7.84
N GLU A 224 0.45 -12.19 8.82
CA GLU A 224 -0.97 -12.42 9.10
C GLU A 224 -1.60 -11.21 9.81
N ALA A 225 -0.93 -10.63 10.79
CA ALA A 225 -1.35 -9.39 11.43
C ALA A 225 -1.47 -8.25 10.41
N THR A 226 -0.49 -8.15 9.50
CA THR A 226 -0.50 -7.16 8.41
C THR A 226 -1.65 -7.40 7.44
N ALA A 227 -1.96 -8.66 7.09
CA ALA A 227 -3.10 -9.00 6.25
C ALA A 227 -4.45 -8.65 6.92
N LYS A 228 -4.59 -8.89 8.23
CA LYS A 228 -5.77 -8.47 9.01
C LYS A 228 -5.95 -6.95 9.00
N ASN A 229 -4.86 -6.19 9.17
CA ASN A 229 -4.90 -4.73 9.06
C ASN A 229 -5.28 -4.26 7.65
N LEU A 230 -4.77 -4.92 6.62
CA LEU A 230 -5.15 -4.63 5.24
C LEU A 230 -6.65 -4.87 5.00
N VAL A 231 -7.22 -5.98 5.50
CA VAL A 231 -8.68 -6.22 5.43
C VAL A 231 -9.47 -5.10 6.13
N ALA A 232 -9.01 -4.63 7.31
CA ALA A 232 -9.67 -3.53 8.00
C ALA A 232 -9.62 -2.21 7.19
N LEU A 233 -8.52 -1.95 6.50
CA LEU A 233 -8.41 -0.81 5.58
C LEU A 233 -9.34 -0.94 4.38
N LEU A 234 -9.42 -2.12 3.76
CA LEU A 234 -10.28 -2.38 2.60
C LEU A 234 -11.77 -2.26 2.95
N ASN A 235 -12.16 -2.63 4.17
CA ASN A 235 -13.51 -2.38 4.69
C ASN A 235 -13.85 -0.89 4.84
N SER A 236 -12.84 -0.04 5.01
CA SER A 236 -13.00 1.41 5.19
C SER A 236 -12.84 2.20 3.89
N TYR A 237 -12.09 1.65 2.92
CA TYR A 237 -11.69 2.30 1.69
C TYR A 237 -11.91 1.39 0.49
N TYR A 238 -12.92 1.72 -0.31
CA TYR A 238 -13.26 0.95 -1.50
C TYR A 238 -12.26 1.19 -2.63
N LEU A 239 -11.51 0.15 -2.99
CA LEU A 239 -10.65 0.18 -4.16
C LEU A 239 -11.48 0.26 -5.45
N PRO A 240 -10.90 0.76 -6.55
CA PRO A 240 -11.54 0.69 -7.86
C PRO A 240 -11.89 -0.77 -8.20
N ALA A 241 -13.13 -1.03 -8.61
CA ALA A 241 -13.54 -2.35 -9.08
C ALA A 241 -12.84 -2.68 -10.41
N PRO A 242 -11.93 -3.68 -10.44
CA PRO A 242 -11.17 -4.02 -11.63
C PRO A 242 -11.82 -5.19 -12.37
N ASP A 243 -11.44 -5.40 -13.63
CA ASP A 243 -11.70 -6.68 -14.31
C ASP A 243 -10.82 -7.78 -13.70
N LYS A 244 -9.58 -7.41 -13.36
CA LYS A 244 -8.60 -8.26 -12.65
C LYS A 244 -7.63 -7.37 -11.89
N GLY A 245 -7.40 -7.65 -10.60
CA GLY A 245 -6.53 -6.86 -9.74
C GLY A 245 -5.59 -7.72 -8.89
N LYS A 246 -4.41 -7.17 -8.60
CA LYS A 246 -3.43 -7.74 -7.69
C LYS A 246 -2.87 -6.66 -6.77
N GLY A 247 -2.76 -6.96 -5.47
CA GLY A 247 -1.96 -6.17 -4.53
C GLY A 247 -0.85 -7.00 -3.89
N THR A 248 0.33 -6.40 -3.74
CA THR A 248 1.47 -7.00 -3.06
C THR A 248 1.97 -6.06 -1.99
N PHE A 249 2.14 -6.58 -0.78
CA PHE A 249 2.50 -5.81 0.39
C PHE A 249 3.64 -6.49 1.14
N GLU A 250 4.57 -5.69 1.63
CA GLU A 250 5.67 -6.12 2.50
C GLU A 250 5.36 -5.69 3.94
N VAL A 251 5.65 -6.55 4.92
CA VAL A 251 5.50 -6.20 6.35
C VAL A 251 6.44 -5.06 6.72
N SER A 252 7.72 -5.19 6.35
CA SER A 252 8.74 -4.17 6.54
C SER A 252 9.12 -3.53 5.22
N VAL A 253 9.30 -2.21 5.23
CA VAL A 253 9.71 -1.44 4.05
C VAL A 253 10.99 -0.70 4.37
N ALA A 254 12.03 -0.93 3.58
CA ALA A 254 13.29 -0.21 3.73
C ALA A 254 13.14 1.27 3.30
N ASP A 255 13.96 2.14 3.89
CA ASP A 255 13.92 3.56 3.61
C ASP A 255 14.10 3.85 2.11
N GLY A 256 13.18 4.65 1.57
CA GLY A 256 13.19 5.03 0.15
C GLY A 256 12.62 3.98 -0.81
N GLU A 257 12.25 2.78 -0.35
CA GLU A 257 11.59 1.78 -1.19
C GLU A 257 10.07 1.96 -1.22
N ILE A 258 9.43 1.81 -2.38
CA ILE A 258 7.98 1.84 -2.56
C ILE A 258 7.42 0.45 -2.95
N PRO A 259 7.61 -0.59 -2.11
CA PRO A 259 7.33 -1.97 -2.49
C PRO A 259 5.83 -2.27 -2.54
N GLN A 260 5.03 -1.53 -1.75
CA GLN A 260 3.59 -1.70 -1.69
C GLN A 260 3.00 -1.36 -3.05
N THR A 261 2.35 -2.33 -3.70
CA THR A 261 1.92 -2.20 -5.09
C THR A 261 0.49 -2.68 -5.27
N LEU A 262 -0.34 -1.89 -5.96
CA LEU A 262 -1.60 -2.32 -6.55
C LEU A 262 -1.46 -2.27 -8.07
N THR A 263 -1.81 -3.36 -8.76
CA THR A 263 -1.86 -3.42 -10.23
C THR A 263 -3.21 -3.96 -10.66
N TRP A 264 -3.91 -3.25 -11.54
CA TRP A 264 -5.22 -3.69 -11.99
C TRP A 264 -5.54 -3.29 -13.42
N ALA A 265 -6.32 -4.14 -14.08
CA ALA A 265 -6.88 -3.89 -15.39
C ALA A 265 -8.34 -3.44 -15.27
N LYS A 266 -8.72 -2.46 -16.08
CA LYS A 266 -10.10 -2.04 -16.29
C LYS A 266 -10.30 -1.65 -17.75
N GLY A 267 -11.11 -2.42 -18.47
CA GLY A 267 -11.16 -2.37 -19.93
C GLY A 267 -9.74 -2.58 -20.49
N SER A 268 -9.37 -1.81 -21.51
CA SER A 268 -8.03 -1.87 -22.12
C SER A 268 -6.94 -1.14 -21.33
N SER A 269 -7.21 -0.61 -20.14
CA SER A 269 -6.23 0.13 -19.34
C SER A 269 -5.68 -0.71 -18.19
N LEU A 270 -4.36 -0.78 -18.08
CA LEU A 270 -3.64 -1.28 -16.92
C LEU A 270 -3.16 -0.11 -16.08
N TYR A 271 -3.46 -0.15 -14.79
CA TYR A 271 -2.98 0.81 -13.80
C TYR A 271 -2.05 0.11 -12.82
N LYS A 272 -1.04 0.83 -12.37
CA LYS A 272 -0.16 0.43 -11.27
C LYS A 272 0.02 1.60 -10.32
N LEU A 273 -0.28 1.40 -9.05
CA LEU A 273 -0.02 2.36 -7.99
C LEU A 273 1.00 1.75 -7.03
N GLN A 274 2.01 2.52 -6.64
CA GLN A 274 3.07 2.10 -5.74
C GLN A 274 3.27 3.13 -4.63
N ALA A 275 3.50 2.69 -3.40
CA ALA A 275 3.72 3.57 -2.26
C ALA A 275 4.70 2.97 -1.23
N HIS A 276 5.20 3.81 -0.32
CA HIS A 276 5.99 3.35 0.84
C HIS A 276 5.15 2.57 1.85
N SER A 277 3.89 2.96 2.07
CA SER A 277 3.05 2.36 3.10
C SER A 277 1.71 1.87 2.56
N THR A 278 1.20 0.81 3.19
CA THR A 278 -0.12 0.22 2.93
C THR A 278 -1.23 1.26 3.04
N ASP A 279 -1.23 2.05 4.13
CA ASP A 279 -2.19 3.13 4.35
C ASP A 279 -2.22 4.14 3.18
N THR A 280 -1.04 4.64 2.79
CA THR A 280 -0.94 5.61 1.70
C THR A 280 -1.49 5.01 0.41
N LEU A 281 -1.11 3.77 0.12
CA LEU A 281 -1.52 3.07 -1.10
C LEU A 281 -3.03 2.88 -1.18
N ILE A 282 -3.64 2.34 -0.11
CA ILE A 282 -5.08 2.06 -0.08
C ILE A 282 -5.90 3.36 -0.14
N LYS A 283 -5.55 4.37 0.69
CA LYS A 283 -6.26 5.66 0.71
C LYS A 283 -6.20 6.37 -0.62
N THR A 284 -5.03 6.39 -1.26
CA THR A 284 -4.85 7.07 -2.56
C THR A 284 -5.55 6.30 -3.68
N ALA A 285 -5.47 4.97 -3.71
CA ALA A 285 -6.18 4.13 -4.67
C ALA A 285 -7.69 4.29 -4.58
N ALA A 286 -8.27 4.28 -3.37
CA ALA A 286 -9.70 4.50 -3.17
C ALA A 286 -10.16 5.91 -3.57
N SER A 287 -9.24 6.87 -3.63
CA SER A 287 -9.54 8.28 -3.97
C SER A 287 -9.44 8.60 -5.47
N LEU A 288 -9.10 7.62 -6.32
CA LEU A 288 -8.85 7.84 -7.75
C LEU A 288 -10.10 8.32 -8.49
N LYS A 289 -10.01 9.47 -9.16
CA LYS A 289 -11.07 10.05 -9.98
C LYS A 289 -10.57 11.02 -11.05
#